data_AF-A0A529QBK6-F1
#
_entry.id   AF-A0A529QBK6-F1
#
_cell.length_a   1.000
_cell.length_b   1.000
_cell.length_c   1.000
_cell.angle_alpha   90.00
_cell.angle_beta   90.00
_cell.angle_gamma   90.00
#
_symmetry.space_group_name_H-M   'P 1'
#
loop_
_entity.id
_entity.type
_entity.pdbx_description
1 polymer ?
#
loop_
_entity_poly.entity_id
_entity_poly.type
_entity_poly.pdbx_seq_one_letter_code
_entity_poly.pdbx_strand_id
1 'polypeptide(L)' 'MRLNQRQIDVFNAIMVHKSVTAAAASLRTSQPTVSRELRDLEKQIGFDLFNRFGKRLTPTNQAQLL' A
#
# COMPACT_ATOMS: atom_id res chain seq x y z
N MET A 1 -3.30 6.97 17.05
CA MET A 1 -3.23 6.61 15.61
C MET A 1 -4.14 7.55 14.84
N ARG A 2 -3.62 8.31 13.87
CA ARG A 2 -4.46 9.02 12.90
C ARG A 2 -4.03 8.59 11.50
N LEU A 3 -4.84 7.74 10.88
CA LEU A 3 -4.64 7.37 9.48
C LEU A 3 -5.02 8.58 8.61
N ASN A 4 -4.21 8.87 7.60
CA ASN A 4 -4.52 9.91 6.62
C ASN A 4 -5.26 9.29 5.43
N GLN A 5 -6.18 10.04 4.80
CA GLN A 5 -6.91 9.63 3.60
C GLN A 5 -5.96 9.12 2.51
N ARG A 6 -4.81 9.77 2.33
CA ARG A 6 -3.81 9.37 1.34
C ARG A 6 -3.28 7.95 1.55
N GLN A 7 -3.08 7.54 2.79
CA GLN A 7 -2.59 6.19 3.13
C GLN A 7 -3.66 5.14 2.84
N ILE A 8 -4.93 5.46 3.11
CA ILE A 8 -6.08 4.61 2.79
C ILE A 8 -6.20 4.43 1.28
N ASP A 9 -6.10 5.52 0.51
CA ASP A 9 -6.16 5.45 -0.96
C ASP A 9 -5.01 4.61 -1.54
N VAL A 10 -3.81 4.76 -0.98
CA VAL A 10 -2.62 3.96 -1.37
C VAL A 10 -2.83 2.49 -1.06
N PHE A 11 -3.30 2.15 0.14
CA PHE A 11 -3.60 0.78 0.53
C PHE A 11 -4.63 0.15 -0.43
N ASN A 12 -5.75 0.83 -0.66
CA ASN A 12 -6.83 0.37 -1.54
C ASN A 12 -6.34 0.17 -2.98
N ALA A 13 -5.57 1.12 -3.52
CA ALA A 13 -5.03 1.01 -4.86
C ALA A 13 -4.09 -0.20 -4.99
N ILE A 14 -3.27 -0.49 -3.99
CA ILE A 14 -2.39 -1.67 -4.00
C ILE A 14 -3.21 -2.96 -3.81
N MET A 15 -4.26 -2.94 -2.98
CA MET A 15 -5.20 -4.06 -2.84
C MET A 15 -5.86 -4.41 -4.17
N VAL A 16 -6.20 -3.43 -5.00
CA VAL A 16 -6.80 -3.68 -6.32
C VAL A 16 -5.74 -4.12 -7.34
N HIS A 17 -4.65 -3.36 -7.46
CA HIS A 17 -3.71 -3.52 -8.57
C HIS A 17 -2.57 -4.52 -8.32
N LYS A 18 -2.35 -4.94 -7.06
CA LYS A 18 -1.29 -5.88 -6.64
C LYS A 18 0.12 -5.46 -7.09
N SER A 19 0.33 -4.16 -7.31
CA SER A 19 1.57 -3.56 -7.82
C SER A 19 1.65 -2.08 -7.42
N VAL A 20 2.81 -1.64 -6.93
CA VAL A 20 3.04 -0.23 -6.55
C VAL A 20 2.98 0.67 -7.79
N THR A 21 3.59 0.24 -8.90
CA THR A 21 3.63 1.05 -10.14
C THR A 21 2.24 1.26 -10.71
N ALA A 22 1.42 0.20 -10.75
CA ALA A 22 0.04 0.31 -11.22
C ALA A 22 -0.84 1.14 -10.27
N ALA A 23 -0.67 0.98 -8.95
CA ALA A 23 -1.33 1.82 -7.96
C ALA A 23 -0.97 3.30 -8.13
N ALA A 24 0.31 3.61 -8.33
CA ALA A 24 0.77 4.97 -8.56
C ALA A 24 0.16 5.60 -9.83
N ALA A 25 0.10 4.84 -10.92
CA ALA A 25 -0.58 5.27 -12.14
C ALA A 25 -2.07 5.55 -11.89
N SER A 26 -2.77 4.67 -11.16
CA SER A 26 -4.21 4.84 -10.84
C SER A 26 -4.48 6.08 -9.98
N LEU A 27 -3.56 6.39 -9.04
CA LEU A 27 -3.64 7.53 -8.13
C LEU A 27 -3.02 8.81 -8.71
N ARG A 28 -2.65 8.80 -10.00
CA ARG A 28 -2.02 9.93 -10.72
C ARG A 28 -0.82 10.52 -9.95
N THR A 29 0.05 9.65 -9.45
CA THR A 29 1.20 10.00 -8.62
C THR A 29 2.44 9.20 -9.00
N SER A 30 3.59 9.55 -8.42
CA SER A 30 4.82 8.78 -8.59
C SER A 30 4.84 7.50 -7.76
N GLN A 31 5.53 6.46 -8.26
CA GLN A 31 5.78 5.22 -7.53
C GLN A 31 6.52 5.43 -6.19
N PRO A 32 7.55 6.29 -6.10
CA PRO A 32 8.19 6.63 -4.82
C PRO A 32 7.23 7.20 -3.78
N THR A 33 6.26 8.02 -4.20
CA THR A 33 5.22 8.55 -3.31
C THR A 33 4.38 7.42 -2.71
N VAL A 34 3.86 6.51 -3.55
CA VAL A 34 3.06 5.37 -3.08
C VAL A 34 3.87 4.45 -2.16
N SER A 35 5.13 4.16 -2.51
CA SER A 35 6.01 3.35 -1.67
C SER A 35 6.28 3.98 -0.30
N ARG A 36 6.43 5.30 -0.24
CA ARG A 36 6.60 6.03 1.03
C ARG A 36 5.34 5.96 1.88
N GLU A 37 4.19 6.30 1.31
CA GLU A 37 2.91 6.30 2.03
C GLU A 37 2.55 4.90 2.57
N LEU A 38 2.79 3.85 1.78
CA LEU A 38 2.60 2.47 2.23
C LEU A 38 3.52 2.14 3.42
N ARG A 39 4.81 2.46 3.31
CA ARG A 39 5.78 2.20 4.39
C ARG A 39 5.43 2.96 5.66
N ASP A 40 5.00 4.20 5.53
CA ASP A 40 4.62 5.04 6.67
C ASP A 40 3.34 4.50 7.33
N LEU A 41 2.40 3.95 6.53
CA LEU A 41 1.22 3.23 7.02
C LEU A 41 1.60 1.95 7.78
N GLU A 42 2.41 1.08 7.20
CA GLU A 42 2.89 -0.18 7.81
C GLU A 42 3.62 0.09 9.14
N LYS A 43 4.44 1.14 9.20
CA LYS A 43 5.09 1.60 10.45
C LYS A 43 4.09 2.06 11.50
N GLN A 44 3.02 2.76 11.09
CA GLN A 44 2.04 3.28 12.02
C GLN A 44 1.15 2.18 12.62
N ILE A 45 0.83 1.15 11.85
CA ILE A 45 0.03 0.00 12.31
C ILE A 45 0.88 -1.10 12.98
N GLY A 46 2.20 -1.10 12.73
CA GLY A 46 3.16 -1.99 13.38
C GLY A 46 3.35 -3.34 12.71
N PHE A 47 2.88 -3.53 11.48
CA PHE A 47 3.04 -4.75 10.71
C PHE A 47 2.99 -4.48 9.20
N ASP A 48 3.50 -5.43 8.41
CA ASP A 48 3.50 -5.35 6.95
C ASP A 48 2.11 -5.68 6.39
N LEU A 49 1.64 -4.87 5.45
CA LEU A 49 0.36 -5.07 4.77
C LEU A 49 0.50 -5.96 3.54
N PHE A 50 1.69 -5.99 2.94
CA PHE A 50 1.93 -6.74 1.71
C PHE A 50 3.26 -7.48 1.72
N ASN A 51 3.21 -8.75 1.34
CA ASN A 51 4.39 -9.55 1.00
C ASN A 51 4.87 -9.24 -0.42
N ARG A 52 6.18 -9.16 -0.61
CA ARG A 52 6.82 -8.92 -1.91
C ARG A 52 7.31 -10.24 -2.51
N PHE A 53 6.73 -10.63 -3.64
CA PHE A 53 7.19 -11.76 -4.44
C PHE A 53 7.59 -11.25 -5.83
N GLY A 54 8.89 -10.98 -6.00
CA GLY A 54 9.41 -10.34 -7.21
C GLY A 54 8.78 -8.96 -7.44
N LYS A 55 8.07 -8.80 -8.56
CA LYS A 55 7.38 -7.54 -8.93
C LYS A 55 5.93 -7.44 -8.40
N ARG A 56 5.40 -8.47 -7.74
CA ARG A 56 4.01 -8.52 -7.27
C ARG A 56 3.93 -8.28 -5.77
N LEU A 57 2.86 -7.61 -5.35
CA LEU A 57 2.48 -7.44 -3.96
C LEU A 57 1.27 -8.32 -3.65
N THR A 58 1.44 -9.19 -2.65
CA THR A 58 0.38 -10.06 -2.16
C THR A 58 -0.03 -9.59 -0.76
N PRO A 59 -1.32 -9.31 -0.50
CA PRO A 59 -1.76 -8.89 0.83
C PRO A 59 -1.41 -9.92 1.90
N THR A 60 -1.05 -9.47 3.09
CA THR A 60 -0.95 -10.32 4.27
C THR A 60 -2.35 -10.67 4.78
N ASN A 61 -2.46 -11.68 5.65
CA ASN A 61 -3.74 -12.01 6.30
C ASN A 61 -4.29 -10.80 7.08
N GLN A 62 -3.42 -10.00 7.68
CA GLN A 62 -3.81 -8.79 8.41
C GLN A 62 -4.38 -7.71 7.47
N ALA A 63 -3.76 -7.53 6.29
CA ALA A 63 -4.28 -6.61 5.28
C ALA A 63 -5.64 -7.04 4.69
N GLN A 64 -6.01 -8.32 4.76
CA GLN A 64 -7.35 -8.76 4.31
C GLN A 64 -8.45 -8.44 5.33
N LEU A 65 -8.08 -8.15 6.58
CA LEU A 65 -9.00 -7.84 7.68
C LEU A 65 -9.22 -6.34 7.87
N LEU A 66 -8.49 -5.50 7.11
CA LEU A 66 -8.60 -4.04 7.10
C LEU A 66 -9.46 -3.57 5.93
#